data_AF-A0A5B9QVL3-F1
#
_entry.id   AF-A0A5B9QVL3-F1
#
_cell.length_a   1.000
_cell.length_b   1.000
_cell.length_c   1.000
_cell.angle_alpha   90.00
_cell.angle_beta   90.00
_cell.angle_gamma   90.00
#
_symmetry.space_group_name_H-M   'P 1'
#
loop_
_entity.id
_entity.type
_entity.pdbx_description
1 polymer ?
#
loop_
_entity_poly.entity_id
_entity_poly.type
_entity_poly.pdbx_seq_one_letter_code
_entity_poly.pdbx_strand_id
1 'polypeptide(L)' 'MNKRLTRISKYLTFVLRHHPESIGMQLEPYGWLNVEQLVENANAHGKSITVERVHEVIAAQETPLFELSDDQQRIRAL' A
#
# COMPACT_ATOMS: atom_id res chain seq x y z
N MET A 1 8.16 -5.92 -12.74
CA MET A 1 8.54 -5.71 -11.31
C MET A 1 9.57 -6.75 -10.85
N ASN A 2 10.46 -6.43 -9.89
CA ASN A 2 11.35 -7.43 -9.28
C ASN A 2 10.66 -8.23 -8.15
N LYS A 3 11.25 -9.37 -7.72
CA LYS A 3 10.66 -10.26 -6.70
C LYS A 3 10.26 -9.54 -5.41
N ARG A 4 11.04 -8.54 -4.96
CA ARG A 4 10.76 -7.77 -3.74
C ARG A 4 9.54 -6.86 -3.91
N LEU A 5 9.45 -6.15 -5.04
CA LEU A 5 8.30 -5.30 -5.37
C LEU A 5 7.03 -6.13 -5.57
N THR A 6 7.11 -7.31 -6.18
CA THR A 6 5.97 -8.21 -6.31
C THR A 6 5.43 -8.66 -4.95
N ARG A 7 6.31 -8.96 -3.98
CA ARG A 7 5.87 -9.32 -2.62
C ARG A 7 5.15 -8.17 -1.92
N ILE A 8 5.66 -6.95 -2.09
CA ILE A 8 5.03 -5.74 -1.52
C ILE A 8 3.71 -5.47 -2.21
N SER A 9 3.63 -5.52 -3.53
CA SER A 9 2.37 -5.40 -4.29
C SER A 9 1.31 -6.39 -3.82
N LYS A 10 1.65 -7.68 -3.67
CA LYS A 10 0.71 -8.68 -3.13
C LYS A 10 0.22 -8.32 -1.73
N TYR A 11 1.13 -7.82 -0.89
CA TYR A 11 0.78 -7.39 0.45
C TYR A 11 -0.11 -6.16 0.47
N LEU A 12 0.18 -5.15 -0.36
CA LEU A 12 -0.64 -3.96 -0.51
C LEU A 12 -2.05 -4.33 -0.99
N THR A 13 -2.18 -5.24 -1.96
CA THR A 13 -3.50 -5.75 -2.38
C THR A 13 -4.25 -6.41 -1.23
N PHE A 14 -3.57 -7.25 -0.43
CA PHE A 14 -4.17 -7.90 0.74
C PHE A 14 -4.70 -6.89 1.76
N VAL A 15 -3.89 -5.88 2.10
CA VAL A 15 -4.28 -4.87 3.10
C VAL A 15 -5.36 -3.92 2.55
N LEU A 16 -5.19 -3.41 1.32
CA LEU A 16 -6.08 -2.38 0.77
C LEU A 16 -7.45 -2.93 0.33
N ARG A 17 -7.54 -4.21 -0.09
CA ARG A 17 -8.80 -4.78 -0.59
C ARG A 17 -9.51 -5.70 0.39
N HIS A 18 -8.78 -6.32 1.31
CA HIS A 18 -9.33 -7.42 2.10
C HIS A 18 -9.24 -7.18 3.60
N HIS A 19 -8.06 -6.78 4.09
CA HIS A 19 -7.79 -6.77 5.53
C HIS A 19 -6.99 -5.55 6.00
N PRO A 20 -7.52 -4.32 5.90
CA PRO A 20 -6.88 -3.13 6.49
C PRO A 20 -6.72 -3.29 8.01
N GLU A 21 -7.64 -4.00 8.67
CA GLU A 21 -7.63 -4.25 10.10
C GLU A 21 -6.48 -5.16 10.55
N SER A 22 -5.87 -5.92 9.62
CA SER A 22 -4.71 -6.79 9.92
C SER A 22 -3.47 -6.02 10.37
N ILE A 23 -3.45 -4.72 10.11
CA ILE A 23 -2.42 -3.78 10.59
C ILE A 23 -3.01 -2.69 11.49
N GLY A 24 -4.22 -2.88 12.01
CA GLY A 24 -4.87 -1.88 12.86
C GLY A 24 -5.32 -0.63 12.11
N MET A 25 -5.46 -0.69 10.79
CA MET A 25 -5.98 0.41 9.97
C MET A 25 -7.43 0.16 9.55
N GLN A 26 -8.11 1.23 9.16
CA GLN A 26 -9.43 1.17 8.54
C GLN A 26 -9.40 2.00 7.26
N LEU A 27 -10.10 1.51 6.23
CA LEU A 27 -10.22 2.26 4.98
C LEU A 27 -10.99 3.56 5.23
N GLU A 28 -10.40 4.66 4.78
CA GLU A 28 -11.08 5.94 4.72
C GLU A 28 -12.20 5.90 3.66
N PRO A 29 -13.10 6.90 3.63
CA PRO A 29 -14.07 7.04 2.56
C PRO A 29 -13.41 6.89 1.18
N TYR A 30 -14.08 6.17 0.27
CA TYR A 30 -13.58 5.86 -1.07
C TYR A 30 -12.34 4.94 -1.13
N GLY A 31 -12.00 4.26 -0.03
CA GLY A 31 -10.98 3.20 0.00
C GLY A 31 -9.55 3.69 0.16
N TRP A 32 -9.35 4.92 0.63
CA TRP A 32 -8.02 5.49 0.82
C TRP A 32 -7.38 5.07 2.14
N LEU A 33 -6.04 5.00 2.17
CA LEU A 33 -5.22 4.94 3.38
C LEU A 33 -4.06 5.93 3.25
N ASN A 34 -3.64 6.54 4.36
CA ASN A 34 -2.40 7.32 4.39
C ASN A 34 -1.18 6.40 4.21
N VAL A 35 -0.26 6.76 3.32
CA VAL A 35 0.90 5.93 2.96
C VAL A 35 1.89 5.80 4.10
N GLU A 36 2.16 6.89 4.85
CA GLU A 36 3.06 6.85 6.01
C GLU A 36 2.50 5.94 7.10
N GLN A 37 1.23 6.10 7.45
CA GLN A 37 0.56 5.25 8.45
C GLN A 37 0.51 3.79 8.01
N LEU A 38 0.27 3.53 6.72
CA LEU A 38 0.31 2.18 6.15
C LEU A 38 1.67 1.52 6.35
N VAL A 39 2.74 2.26 6.07
CA VAL A 39 4.11 1.78 6.21
C VAL A 39 4.47 1.56 7.68
N GLU A 40 4.15 2.53 8.55
CA GLU A 40 4.40 2.44 9.99
C GLU A 40 3.69 1.23 10.60
N ASN A 41 2.38 1.09 10.36
CA ASN A 41 1.59 -0.02 10.89
C ASN A 41 2.04 -1.37 10.31
N ALA A 42 2.35 -1.44 9.02
CA ALA A 42 2.89 -2.66 8.43
C ALA A 42 4.23 -3.06 9.07
N ASN A 43 5.12 -2.11 9.32
CA ASN A 43 6.40 -2.37 9.97
C ASN A 43 6.24 -2.79 11.44
N ALA A 44 5.29 -2.18 12.17
CA ALA A 44 4.92 -2.61 13.52
C ALA A 44 4.41 -4.06 13.56
N HIS A 45 3.79 -4.53 12.47
CA HIS A 45 3.31 -5.92 12.31
C HIS A 45 4.36 -6.84 11.64
N GLY A 46 5.65 -6.47 11.70
CA GLY A 46 6.76 -7.32 11.27
C GLY A 46 7.00 -7.33 9.75
N LYS A 47 6.50 -6.33 9.01
CA LYS A 47 6.93 -6.09 7.63
C LYS A 47 8.18 -5.21 7.59
N SER A 48 8.74 -5.08 6.40
CA SER A 48 9.89 -4.21 6.13
C SER A 48 9.64 -3.51 4.80
N ILE A 49 8.72 -2.55 4.87
CA ILE A 49 8.23 -1.75 3.74
C ILE A 49 8.62 -0.30 4.02
N THR A 50 8.87 0.48 2.97
CA THR A 50 9.13 1.91 3.06
C THR A 50 8.21 2.65 2.09
N VAL A 51 8.03 3.96 2.30
CA VAL A 51 7.18 4.81 1.45
C VAL A 51 7.71 4.81 0.01
N GLU A 52 9.02 4.91 -0.16
CA GLU A 52 9.67 4.87 -1.48
C GLU A 52 9.35 3.56 -2.19
N ARG A 53 9.32 2.46 -1.43
CA ARG A 53 9.04 1.14 -1.99
C ARG A 53 7.57 0.97 -2.39
N VAL A 54 6.66 1.63 -1.68
CA VAL A 54 5.25 1.71 -2.10
C VAL A 54 5.15 2.50 -3.41
N HIS A 55 5.83 3.64 -3.52
CA HIS A 55 5.84 4.44 -4.75
C HIS A 55 6.46 3.68 -5.93
N GLU A 56 7.56 2.94 -5.71
CA GLU A 56 8.15 2.06 -6.72
C GLU A 56 7.17 0.98 -7.20
N VAL A 57 6.34 0.42 -6.30
CA VAL A 57 5.32 -0.57 -6.69
C VAL A 57 4.31 0.04 -7.66
N ILE A 58 3.84 1.25 -7.36
CA ILE A 58 2.85 1.96 -8.17
C ILE A 58 3.47 2.37 -9.51
N ALA A 59 4.71 2.87 -9.51
CA ALA A 59 5.41 3.24 -10.74
C ALA A 59 5.74 2.03 -11.64
N ALA A 60 5.91 0.84 -11.06
CA ALA A 60 6.26 -0.38 -11.79
C ALA A 60 5.05 -1.25 -12.17
N GLN A 61 3.81 -0.77 -11.95
CA GLN A 61 2.60 -1.52 -12.27
C GLN A 61 2.33 -1.52 -13.78
N GLU A 62 2.27 -2.70 -14.39
CA GLU A 62 1.94 -2.84 -15.83
C GLU A 62 0.46 -2.62 -16.09
N THR A 63 -0.37 -2.98 -15.10
CA THR A 63 -1.81 -2.70 -15.05
C THR A 63 -2.07 -1.88 -13.81
N PRO A 64 -2.88 -0.81 -13.87
CA PRO A 64 -3.13 0.04 -12.72
C PRO A 64 -3.86 -0.76 -11.63
N LEU A 65 -3.12 -1.11 -10.57
CA LEU A 65 -3.62 -1.85 -9.40
C LEU A 65 -3.90 -0.92 -8.22
N PHE A 66 -3.13 0.16 -8.14
CA PHE A 66 -3.17 1.15 -7.09
C PHE A 66 -3.16 2.55 -7.68
N GLU A 67 -3.69 3.47 -6.90
CA GLU A 67 -3.72 4.90 -7.21
C GLU A 67 -3.22 5.69 -6.01
N LEU A 68 -2.49 6.77 -6.28
CA LEU A 68 -2.11 7.78 -5.29
C LEU A 68 -3.05 8.98 -5.40
N SER A 69 -3.31 9.64 -4.29
CA SER A 69 -3.94 10.96 -4.29
C SER A 69 -3.03 12.01 -4.95
N ASP A 70 -3.60 13.16 -5.32
CA ASP A 70 -2.87 14.27 -5.96
C ASP A 70 -1.68 14.77 -5.12
N ASP A 71 -1.80 14.71 -3.80
CA ASP A 71 -0.76 15.06 -2.82
C ASP A 71 0.26 13.92 -2.58
N GLN A 72 0.07 12.74 -3.18
CA GLN A 72 0.84 11.51 -3.00
C GLN A 72 0.89 10.99 -1.55
N GLN A 73 0.02 11.47 -0.67
CA GLN A 73 -0.01 11.07 0.74
C GLN A 73 -0.92 9.89 1.01
N ARG A 74 -1.83 9.58 0.08
CA ARG A 74 -2.81 8.49 0.23
C ARG A 74 -2.71 7.52 -0.93
N ILE A 75 -3.00 6.26 -0.63
CA ILE A 75 -3.06 5.16 -1.57
C ILE A 75 -4.40 4.44 -1.47
N ARG A 76 -4.94 4.01 -2.61
CA ARG A 76 -6.07 3.07 -2.68
C ARG A 76 -5.81 1.97 -3.69
N ALA A 77 -6.56 0.89 -3.58
CA ALA A 77 -6.63 -0.14 -4.62
C ALA A 77 -7.71 0.21 -5.66
N LEU A 78 -7.44 -0.12 -6.94
CA LEU A 78 -8.31 0.16 -8.09
C LEU A 78 -9.27 -0.97 -8.48
#